data_AF-A0A7W1RY92-F1
#
_entry.id   AF-A0A7W1RY92-F1
#
_cell.length_a   1.000
_cell.length_b   1.000
_cell.length_c   1.000
_cell.angle_alpha   90.00
_cell.angle_beta   90.00
_cell.angle_gamma   90.00
#
_symmetry.space_group_name_H-M   'P 1'
#
loop_
_entity.id
_entity.type
_entity.pdbx_description
1 polymer ?
#
loop_
_entity_poly.entity_id
_entity_poly.type
_entity_poly.pdbx_seq_one_letter_code
_entity_poly.pdbx_strand_id
1 'polypeptide(L)'
;MSNVRDGGVVRRATAVLALAMLVSATAAAERTITITGSSTLAPVVAEIAKRYEAAHANVRIDVHTGGSSRGIADVRAGRAQIGMVSRSLAADEADLVPHPVARDGIACIVHDANRVDGLLRQQ
;
A
#
# COMPACT_ATOMS: atom_id res chain seq x y z
N MET A 1 -52.96 -46.98 1.93
CA MET A 1 -52.40 -45.91 2.78
C MET A 1 -50.91 -46.20 2.85
N SER A 2 -50.07 -45.56 2.03
CA SER A 2 -49.47 -44.22 2.20
C SER A 2 -47.97 -44.37 2.52
N ASN A 3 -47.11 -44.23 1.51
CA ASN A 3 -45.92 -43.37 1.61
C ASN A 3 -45.14 -43.35 0.29
N VAL A 4 -45.58 -42.49 -0.62
CA VAL A 4 -44.84 -42.11 -1.83
C VAL A 4 -44.70 -40.59 -1.82
N ARG A 5 -44.07 -40.00 -0.80
CA ARG A 5 -43.81 -38.55 -0.71
C ARG A 5 -42.63 -38.28 0.23
N ASP A 6 -41.38 -38.41 -0.24
CA ASP A 6 -40.27 -37.69 0.43
C ASP A 6 -38.93 -37.58 -0.34
N GLY A 7 -38.71 -38.36 -1.41
CA GLY A 7 -37.43 -38.31 -2.16
C GLY A 7 -37.17 -37.02 -2.95
N GLY A 8 -38.21 -36.21 -3.21
CA GLY A 8 -38.10 -34.99 -4.02
C GLY A 8 -37.61 -33.76 -3.26
N VAL A 9 -37.85 -33.69 -1.95
CA VAL A 9 -37.46 -32.54 -1.10
C VAL A 9 -35.98 -32.63 -0.74
N VAL A 10 -35.50 -33.82 -0.40
CA VAL A 10 -34.08 -34.06 -0.06
C VAL A 10 -33.16 -33.79 -1.25
N ARG A 11 -33.57 -34.18 -2.48
CA ARG A 11 -32.80 -33.96 -3.71
C ARG A 11 -32.78 -32.50 -4.18
N ARG A 12 -33.80 -31.72 -3.82
CA ARG A 12 -33.86 -30.26 -4.06
C ARG A 12 -33.05 -29.49 -3.02
N ALA A 13 -33.09 -29.92 -1.76
CA ALA A 13 -32.31 -29.31 -0.68
C ALA A 13 -30.79 -29.45 -0.90
N THR A 14 -30.32 -30.62 -1.35
CA THR A 14 -28.90 -30.83 -1.68
C THR A 14 -28.45 -30.04 -2.91
N ALA A 15 -29.31 -29.90 -3.92
CA ALA A 15 -29.01 -29.09 -5.11
C ALA A 15 -28.91 -27.58 -4.79
N VAL A 16 -29.77 -27.07 -3.89
CA VAL A 16 -29.73 -25.67 -3.44
C VAL A 16 -28.50 -25.40 -2.56
N LEU A 17 -28.13 -26.36 -1.70
CA LEU A 17 -26.94 -26.23 -0.85
C LEU A 17 -25.63 -26.26 -1.67
N ALA A 18 -25.56 -27.10 -2.71
CA ALA A 18 -24.42 -27.15 -3.62
C ALA A 18 -24.29 -25.89 -4.49
N LEU A 19 -25.42 -25.28 -4.89
CA LEU A 19 -25.43 -24.02 -5.62
C LEU A 19 -25.06 -22.83 -4.72
N ALA A 20 -25.48 -22.82 -3.46
CA ALA A 20 -25.08 -21.80 -2.48
C ALA A 20 -23.57 -21.83 -2.18
N MET A 21 -22.95 -23.01 -2.16
CA MET A 21 -21.49 -23.13 -2.01
C MET A 21 -20.70 -22.69 -3.26
N LEU A 22 -21.29 -22.80 -4.46
CA LEU A 22 -20.67 -22.29 -5.69
C LEU A 22 -20.71 -20.75 -5.77
N VAL A 23 -21.71 -20.11 -5.16
CA VAL A 23 -21.87 -18.64 -5.12
C VAL A 23 -20.96 -17.99 -4.05
N SER A 24 -20.52 -18.74 -3.04
CA SER A 24 -19.52 -18.26 -2.06
C SER A 24 -18.07 -18.26 -2.55
N ALA A 25 -17.80 -18.72 -3.78
CA ALA A 25 -16.43 -18.86 -4.30
C ALA A 25 -15.93 -17.65 -5.13
N THR A 26 -16.71 -16.58 -5.27
CA THR A 26 -16.17 -15.30 -5.77
C THR A 26 -15.44 -14.58 -4.64
N ALA A 27 -14.37 -15.18 -4.12
CA ALA A 27 -13.39 -14.46 -3.34
C ALA A 27 -12.83 -13.35 -4.25
N ALA A 28 -13.09 -12.09 -3.92
CA ALA A 28 -12.50 -10.97 -4.62
C ALA A 28 -10.98 -11.14 -4.57
N ALA A 29 -10.33 -11.22 -5.73
CA ALA A 29 -8.88 -11.40 -5.79
C ALA A 29 -8.20 -10.26 -5.02
N GLU A 30 -7.40 -10.62 -4.01
CA GLU A 30 -6.60 -9.67 -3.25
C GLU A 30 -5.56 -9.04 -4.18
N ARG A 31 -5.53 -7.71 -4.23
CA ARG A 31 -4.60 -6.95 -5.06
C ARG A 31 -3.51 -6.35 -4.19
N THR A 32 -2.29 -6.80 -4.38
CA THR A 32 -1.11 -6.25 -3.70
C THR A 32 -0.53 -5.06 -4.48
N ILE A 33 -0.22 -3.98 -3.77
CA ILE A 33 0.50 -2.81 -4.26
C ILE A 33 1.81 -2.72 -3.47
N THR A 34 2.93 -2.82 -4.17
CA THR A 34 4.27 -2.69 -3.60
C THR A 34 4.78 -1.26 -3.78
N ILE A 35 5.15 -0.64 -2.66
CA ILE A 35 5.69 0.72 -2.57
C ILE A 35 7.11 0.64 -2.02
N THR A 36 8.11 1.17 -2.71
CA THR A 36 9.51 1.13 -2.22
C THR A 36 10.19 2.49 -2.26
N GLY A 37 11.17 2.74 -1.39
CA GLY A 37 12.06 3.91 -1.52
C GLY A 37 12.37 4.64 -0.23
N SER A 38 12.18 5.96 -0.24
CA SER A 38 12.60 6.86 0.85
C SER A 38 12.20 6.40 2.25
N SER A 39 13.20 6.24 3.12
CA SER A 39 13.00 5.87 4.51
C SER A 39 12.33 6.98 5.33
N THR A 40 12.45 8.24 4.92
CA THR A 40 11.82 9.37 5.64
C THR A 40 10.31 9.43 5.37
N LEU A 41 9.86 8.94 4.21
CA LEU A 41 8.44 8.88 3.86
C LEU A 41 7.74 7.62 4.38
N ALA A 42 8.48 6.55 4.64
CA ALA A 42 7.91 5.26 4.98
C ALA A 42 6.94 5.26 6.18
N PRO A 43 7.19 6.00 7.30
CA PRO A 43 6.24 6.03 8.42
C PRO A 43 4.88 6.65 8.02
N VAL A 44 4.90 7.73 7.24
CA VAL A 44 3.68 8.41 6.78
C VAL A 44 2.95 7.54 5.77
N VAL A 45 3.67 6.95 4.82
CA VAL A 45 3.08 6.08 3.79
C VAL A 45 2.51 4.79 4.39
N ALA A 46 3.15 4.21 5.42
CA ALA A 46 2.63 3.04 6.12
C ALA A 46 1.29 3.33 6.83
N GLU A 47 1.14 4.51 7.44
CA GLU A 47 -0.13 4.90 8.06
C GLU A 47 -1.23 5.16 7.01
N ILE A 48 -0.87 5.76 5.87
CA ILE A 48 -1.80 5.91 4.73
C ILE A 48 -2.22 4.54 4.20
N ALA A 49 -1.26 3.63 4.03
CA ALA A 49 -1.49 2.26 3.55
C ALA A 49 -2.50 1.53 4.45
N LYS A 50 -2.26 1.53 5.77
CA LYS A 50 -3.16 0.93 6.77
C LYS A 50 -4.59 1.47 6.67
N ARG A 51 -4.76 2.78 6.51
CA ARG A 51 -6.09 3.40 6.37
C ARG A 51 -6.75 3.03 5.05
N TYR A 52 -5.97 2.93 3.98
CA TYR A 52 -6.48 2.54 2.68
C TYR A 52 -6.95 1.08 2.68
N GLU A 53 -6.16 0.16 3.23
CA GLU A 53 -6.52 -1.25 3.40
C GLU A 53 -7.79 -1.41 4.26
N ALA A 54 -7.93 -0.63 5.34
CA ALA A 54 -9.13 -0.66 6.18
C ALA A 54 -10.40 -0.25 5.42
N ALA A 55 -10.29 0.64 4.43
CA ALA A 55 -11.40 1.06 3.57
C ALA A 55 -11.60 0.14 2.34
N HIS A 56 -10.62 -0.69 1.99
CA HIS A 56 -10.59 -1.53 0.79
C HIS A 56 -10.13 -2.95 1.13
N ALA A 57 -11.07 -3.79 1.57
CA ALA A 57 -10.78 -5.13 2.10
C ALA A 57 -10.09 -6.10 1.12
N ASN A 58 -10.06 -5.79 -0.17
CA ASN A 58 -9.42 -6.59 -1.21
C ASN A 58 -8.08 -6.01 -1.69
N VAL A 59 -7.53 -5.02 -0.99
CA VAL A 59 -6.25 -4.40 -1.32
C VAL A 59 -5.28 -4.62 -0.18
N ARG A 60 -4.05 -5.01 -0.54
CA ARG A 60 -2.90 -5.06 0.36
C ARG A 60 -1.80 -4.16 -0.14
N ILE A 61 -1.12 -3.46 0.75
CA ILE A 61 -0.08 -2.49 0.43
C ILE A 61 1.19 -2.85 1.21
N ASP A 62 2.21 -3.28 0.47
CA ASP A 62 3.52 -3.61 1.05
C ASP A 62 4.46 -2.41 0.89
N VAL A 63 4.90 -1.84 2.02
CA VAL A 63 5.81 -0.68 2.05
C VAL A 63 7.22 -1.12 2.43
N HIS A 64 8.20 -0.86 1.57
CA HIS A 64 9.61 -1.18 1.80
C HIS A 64 10.51 0.06 1.80
N THR A 65 11.34 0.16 2.81
CA THR A 65 12.38 1.21 2.90
C THR A 65 13.63 0.82 2.12
N GLY A 66 14.35 1.82 1.61
CA GLY A 66 15.69 1.64 1.06
C GLY A 66 16.28 2.86 0.34
N GLY A 67 15.73 4.05 0.59
CA GLY A 67 16.21 5.31 0.03
C GLY A 67 15.57 5.67 -1.32
N SER A 68 15.57 6.98 -1.63
CA SER A 68 14.94 7.53 -2.83
C SER A 68 15.46 6.90 -4.13
N SER A 69 16.78 6.70 -4.24
CA SER A 69 17.41 6.11 -5.43
C SER A 69 16.93 4.69 -5.69
N ARG A 70 16.72 3.89 -4.64
CA ARG A 70 16.14 2.55 -4.78
C ARG A 70 14.70 2.61 -5.25
N GLY A 71 13.89 3.52 -4.72
CA GLY A 71 12.49 3.68 -5.16
C GLY A 71 12.38 3.96 -6.67
N ILE A 72 13.21 4.87 -7.18
CA ILE A 72 13.32 5.15 -8.62
C ILE A 72 13.70 3.89 -9.41
N ALA A 73 14.75 3.19 -8.97
CA ALA A 73 15.24 2.00 -9.65
C ALA A 73 14.24 0.83 -9.64
N ASP A 74 13.52 0.63 -8.55
CA ASP A 74 12.53 -0.44 -8.40
C ASP A 74 11.29 -0.20 -9.28
N VAL A 75 10.82 1.06 -9.39
CA VAL A 75 9.73 1.41 -10.32
C VAL A 75 10.15 1.19 -11.77
N ARG A 76 11.33 1.69 -12.16
CA ARG A 76 11.85 1.51 -13.52
C ARG A 76 12.06 0.04 -13.89
N ALA A 77 12.45 -0.78 -12.92
CA ALA A 77 12.61 -2.22 -13.11
C ALA A 77 11.31 -3.01 -12.99
N GLY A 78 10.16 -2.36 -12.75
CA GLY A 78 8.86 -3.01 -12.58
C GLY A 78 8.73 -3.85 -11.31
N ARG A 79 9.62 -3.69 -10.33
CA ARG A 79 9.59 -4.41 -9.04
C ARG A 79 8.60 -3.80 -8.05
N ALA A 80 8.27 -2.52 -8.24
CA ALA A 80 7.33 -1.77 -7.43
C ALA A 80 6.39 -0.98 -8.33
N GLN A 81 5.14 -0.80 -7.89
CA GLN A 81 4.19 0.06 -8.61
C GLN A 81 4.38 1.53 -8.25
N ILE A 82 4.88 1.83 -7.05
CA ILE A 82 5.11 3.21 -6.57
C ILE A 82 6.49 3.32 -5.94
N GLY A 83 7.20 4.40 -6.28
CA GLY A 83 8.50 4.77 -5.72
C GLY A 83 8.37 5.98 -4.81
N MET A 84 8.89 5.89 -3.58
CA MET A 84 8.95 7.00 -2.63
C MET A 84 10.25 7.79 -2.79
N VAL A 85 10.15 9.11 -2.95
CA VAL A 85 11.29 10.00 -3.18
C VAL A 85 11.14 11.24 -2.28
N SER A 86 12.11 11.50 -1.40
CA SER A 86 12.12 12.66 -0.47
C SER A 86 12.82 13.89 -1.03
N ARG A 87 12.95 13.97 -2.35
CA ARG A 87 13.48 15.12 -3.09
C ARG A 87 12.70 15.29 -4.38
N SER A 88 12.88 16.44 -5.03
CA SER A 88 12.45 16.61 -6.42
C SER A 88 13.12 15.57 -7.32
N LEU A 89 12.40 15.15 -8.35
CA LEU A 89 12.97 14.30 -9.40
C LEU A 89 14.12 15.04 -10.11
N ALA A 90 15.16 14.30 -10.43
CA ALA A 90 16.29 14.79 -11.21
C ALA A 90 15.92 14.89 -12.68
N ALA A 91 16.72 15.61 -13.47
CA ALA A 91 16.44 15.82 -14.89
C ALA A 91 16.43 14.50 -15.69
N ASP A 92 17.25 13.53 -15.27
CA ASP A 92 17.31 12.17 -15.83
C ASP A 92 16.21 11.25 -15.29
N GLU A 93 15.27 11.75 -14.50
CA GLU A 93 14.09 11.04 -13.95
C GLU A 93 12.76 11.54 -14.54
N ALA A 94 12.82 12.24 -15.67
CA ALA A 94 11.66 12.81 -16.36
C ALA A 94 10.70 11.77 -16.98
N ASP A 95 11.11 10.50 -17.06
CA ASP A 95 10.28 9.36 -17.44
C ASP A 95 9.24 8.99 -16.38
N LEU A 96 9.38 9.50 -15.15
CA LEU A 96 8.51 9.19 -14.03
C LEU A 96 7.54 10.35 -13.75
N VAL A 97 6.34 9.99 -13.27
CA VAL A 97 5.30 10.96 -12.92
C VAL A 97 5.36 11.24 -11.41
N PRO A 98 5.75 12.44 -10.97
CA PRO A 98 5.80 12.78 -9.55
C PRO A 98 4.40 13.07 -9.01
N HIS A 99 4.08 12.51 -7.84
CA HIS A 99 2.89 12.83 -7.05
C HIS A 99 3.31 13.39 -5.69
N PRO A 100 3.28 14.72 -5.50
CA PRO A 100 3.63 15.33 -4.21
C PRO A 100 2.61 14.94 -3.14
N VAL A 101 3.06 14.31 -2.05
CA VAL A 101 2.20 13.87 -0.93
C VAL A 101 2.36 14.73 0.31
N ALA A 102 3.47 15.44 0.45
CA ALA A 102 3.77 16.28 1.62
C ALA A 102 4.81 17.36 1.26
N ARG A 103 4.91 18.38 2.13
CA ARG A 103 6.04 19.31 2.19
C ARG A 103 6.83 18.99 3.46
N ASP A 104 8.11 18.72 3.31
CA ASP A 104 8.99 18.36 4.42
C ASP A 104 9.77 19.59 4.92
N GLY A 105 9.99 19.66 6.23
CA GLY A 105 10.71 20.73 6.90
C GLY A 105 11.89 20.14 7.68
N ILE A 106 13.10 20.59 7.36
CA ILE A 106 14.31 20.16 8.07
C ILE A 106 14.67 21.22 9.11
N ALA A 107 14.87 20.79 10.35
CA ALA A 107 15.34 21.63 11.45
C ALA A 107 16.65 21.08 12.02
N CYS A 108 17.60 21.96 12.32
CA CYS A 108 18.79 21.60 13.08
C CYS A 108 18.46 21.64 14.57
N ILE A 109 18.68 20.52 15.25
CA ILE A 109 18.55 20.41 16.69
C ILE A 109 19.96 20.39 17.28
N VAL A 110 20.24 21.31 18.19
CA VAL A 110 21.51 21.38 18.93
C VAL A 110 21.28 21.02 20.40
N HIS A 111 22.31 20.50 21.04
CA HIS A 111 22.29 20.27 22.48
C HIS A 111 22.25 21.62 23.22
N ASP A 112 21.54 21.70 24.35
CA ASP A 112 21.35 22.94 25.12
C ASP A 112 22.67 23.63 25.51
N ALA A 113 23.68 22.84 25.88
CA ALA A 113 25.02 23.34 26.19
C ALA A 113 25.78 23.94 24.99
N ASN A 114 25.35 23.67 23.74
CA ASN A 114 25.93 24.25 22.54
C ASN A 114 25.12 25.48 22.13
N ARG A 115 25.40 26.61 22.76
CA ARG A 115 24.74 27.89 22.44
C ARG A 115 25.10 28.34 21.03
N VAL A 116 24.08 28.46 20.19
CA VAL A 116 24.21 28.97 18.82
C VAL A 116 23.35 30.23 18.71
N ASP A 117 24.00 31.39 18.55
CA ASP A 117 23.32 32.68 18.47
C ASP A 117 22.58 32.89 17.13
N GLY A 118 22.88 32.05 16.13
CA GLY A 118 22.20 31.99 14.84
C GLY A 118 22.88 30.99 13.90
N LEU A 119 22.10 30.41 12.98
CA LEU A 119 22.60 29.54 11.92
C LEU A 119 22.55 30.28 10.59
N LEU A 120 23.71 30.56 10.00
CA LEU A 120 23.83 31.04 8.63
C LEU A 120 23.86 29.86 7.67
N ARG A 121 23.46 30.09 6.40
CA ARG A 121 23.41 29.04 5.37
C ARG A 121 24.74 28.33 5.07
N GLN A 122 25.88 28.92 5.42
CA GLN A 122 27.21 28.35 5.18
C GLN A 122 27.73 27.48 6.34
N GLN A 123 27.07 27.53 7.50
CA GLN A 123 27.40 26.73 8.69
C GLN A 123 26.64 25.41 8.64
#